data_AF-A0ABD1I6H1-F1
#
_entry.id   AF-A0ABD1I6H1-F1
#
_cell.length_a   1.000
_cell.length_b   1.000
_cell.length_c   1.000
_cell.angle_alpha   90.00
_cell.angle_beta   90.00
_cell.angle_gamma   90.00
#
_symmetry.space_group_name_H-M   'P 1'
#
loop_
_entity.id
_entity.type
_entity.pdbx_description
1 polymer ?
#
loop_
_entity_poly.entity_id
_entity_poly.type
_entity_poly.pdbx_seq_one_letter_code
_entity_poly.pdbx_strand_id
1 'polypeptide(L)'
;MTSQSLLVEPLKELKNAFWPFQLDHARSPFLRAAEAAHCVTGANNAKMLSNNGYGGAMPLWRGVCASQLASAKAARHRLQRGVWTSVHFGDMRGALSACERLILLKHDPKELRDYAVLLYHCGYYEEALQFLKHYQNTKQQTCPDTNAEEEAVEKLVVRLNLIMMEVGWSKQPEYRNILFNNSEPW
;
A
#
# COMPACT_ATOMS: atom_id res chain seq x y z
N MET A 1 -17.23 25.43 13.92
CA MET A 1 -16.25 24.33 13.94
C MET A 1 -16.90 23.13 14.62
N THR A 2 -16.77 21.94 14.04
CA THR A 2 -17.25 20.71 14.69
C THR A 2 -16.05 20.02 15.34
N SER A 3 -16.27 19.22 16.38
CA SER A 3 -15.20 18.42 17.01
C SER A 3 -14.49 17.50 16.01
N GLN A 4 -15.19 17.07 14.96
CA GLN A 4 -14.64 16.29 13.85
C GLN A 4 -13.61 17.07 13.04
N SER A 5 -13.87 18.35 12.69
CA SER A 5 -12.92 19.15 11.92
C SER A 5 -11.62 19.43 12.69
N LEU A 6 -11.67 19.48 14.03
CA LEU A 6 -10.50 19.67 14.89
C LEU A 6 -9.58 18.43 14.93
N LEU A 7 -10.10 17.23 14.66
CA LEU A 7 -9.33 15.99 14.67
C LEU A 7 -8.66 15.69 13.33
N VAL A 8 -9.21 16.21 12.23
CA VAL A 8 -8.72 15.92 10.88
C VAL A 8 -7.28 16.40 10.69
N GLU A 9 -6.97 17.62 11.15
CA GLU A 9 -5.66 18.24 10.94
C GLU A 9 -4.54 17.51 11.71
N PRO A 10 -4.66 17.24 13.04
CA PRO A 10 -3.72 16.40 13.75
C PRO A 10 -3.54 15.01 13.13
N LEU A 11 -4.63 14.37 12.67
CA LEU A 11 -4.54 13.05 12.05
C LEU A 11 -3.79 13.07 10.71
N LYS A 12 -3.94 14.14 9.92
CA LYS A 12 -3.16 14.33 8.68
C LYS A 12 -1.69 14.53 8.97
N GLU A 13 -1.36 15.32 9.99
CA GLU A 13 0.03 15.51 10.42
C GLU A 13 0.65 14.20 10.88
N LEU A 14 -0.08 13.42 11.71
CA LEU A 14 0.36 12.09 12.14
C LEU A 14 0.54 11.14 10.96
N LYS A 15 -0.42 11.10 10.02
CA LYS A 15 -0.31 10.30 8.79
C LYS A 15 0.99 10.62 8.04
N ASN A 16 1.28 11.91 7.86
CA ASN A 16 2.46 12.36 7.13
C ASN A 16 3.76 12.06 7.89
N ALA A 17 3.78 12.27 9.20
CA ALA A 17 4.94 12.01 10.06
C ALA A 17 5.30 10.52 10.09
N PHE A 18 4.29 9.65 10.16
CA PHE A 18 4.50 8.21 10.19
C PHE A 18 4.61 7.57 8.81
N TRP A 19 4.42 8.32 7.71
CA TRP A 19 4.44 7.73 6.37
C TRP A 19 5.82 7.11 6.05
N PRO A 20 5.91 5.79 5.76
CA PRO A 20 7.21 5.10 5.56
C PRO A 20 7.96 5.53 4.30
N PHE A 21 7.23 5.99 3.28
CA PHE A 21 7.77 6.25 1.96
C PHE A 21 8.10 7.72 1.83
N GLN A 22 9.27 8.15 2.31
CA GLN A 22 9.63 9.57 2.42
C GLN A 22 10.43 10.13 1.22
N LEU A 23 10.86 9.27 0.29
CA LEU A 23 11.89 9.57 -0.73
C LEU A 23 11.58 10.71 -1.75
N ASP A 24 10.39 11.32 -1.78
CA ASP A 24 10.07 12.43 -2.68
C ASP A 24 8.90 13.31 -2.17
N HIS A 25 9.18 14.38 -1.43
CA HIS A 25 8.13 15.25 -0.87
C HIS A 25 7.27 16.00 -1.92
N ALA A 26 7.67 16.03 -3.20
CA ALA A 26 6.88 16.64 -4.25
C ALA A 26 5.69 15.75 -4.68
N ARG A 27 5.74 14.46 -4.36
CA ARG A 27 4.68 13.48 -4.68
C ARG A 27 3.74 13.28 -3.49
N SER A 28 2.50 12.92 -3.80
CA SER A 28 1.55 12.55 -2.75
C SER A 28 2.03 11.30 -1.98
N PRO A 29 1.63 11.15 -0.70
CA PRO A 29 1.96 9.96 0.09
C PRO A 29 1.61 8.66 -0.64
N PHE A 30 0.44 8.63 -1.29
CA PHE A 30 0.00 7.53 -2.14
C PHE A 30 0.99 7.20 -3.25
N LEU A 31 1.38 8.18 -4.07
CA LEU A 31 2.27 7.94 -5.20
C LEU A 31 3.62 7.39 -4.76
N ARG A 32 4.17 7.88 -3.64
CA ARG A 32 5.42 7.35 -3.08
C ARG A 32 5.29 5.88 -2.67
N ALA A 33 4.18 5.52 -2.04
CA ALA A 33 3.92 4.14 -1.63
C ALA A 33 3.60 3.23 -2.83
N ALA A 34 2.87 3.74 -3.82
CA ALA A 34 2.53 3.01 -5.05
C ALA A 34 3.79 2.79 -5.90
N GLU A 35 4.67 3.78 -6.00
CA GLU A 35 5.97 3.66 -6.64
C GLU A 35 6.82 2.60 -5.94
N ALA A 36 6.89 2.59 -4.60
CA ALA A 36 7.58 1.52 -3.87
C ALA A 36 6.99 0.12 -4.15
N ALA A 37 5.68 0.02 -4.42
CA ALA A 37 5.04 -1.21 -4.85
C ALA A 37 5.41 -1.60 -6.29
N HIS A 38 5.69 -0.63 -7.17
CA HIS A 38 6.06 -0.81 -8.57
C HIS A 38 7.57 -0.94 -8.85
N CYS A 39 8.43 -0.30 -8.07
CA CYS A 39 9.89 -0.24 -8.28
C CYS A 39 10.55 -1.63 -8.35
N VAL A 40 9.92 -2.66 -7.79
CA VAL A 40 10.47 -4.02 -7.84
C VAL A 40 10.19 -4.72 -9.18
N THR A 41 9.31 -4.19 -10.04
CA THR A 41 9.12 -4.67 -11.41
C THR A 41 10.07 -3.98 -12.40
N GLY A 42 10.63 -2.82 -12.05
CA GLY A 42 11.56 -2.03 -12.89
C GLY A 42 13.05 -2.38 -12.75
N ALA A 43 13.41 -3.25 -11.80
CA ALA A 43 14.81 -3.66 -11.58
C ALA A 43 15.35 -4.63 -12.65
N ASN A 44 14.52 -5.08 -13.59
CA ASN A 44 14.95 -5.93 -14.71
C ASN A 44 15.29 -5.14 -15.98
N ASN A 45 15.11 -3.80 -15.97
CA ASN A 45 15.37 -2.92 -17.11
C ASN A 45 16.54 -1.97 -16.87
N ALA A 46 17.38 -2.24 -15.86
CA ALA A 46 18.67 -1.59 -15.71
C ALA A 46 19.75 -2.63 -15.41
N LYS A 47 20.56 -2.92 -16.44
CA LYS A 47 21.83 -3.66 -16.41
C LYS A 47 21.81 -5.15 -16.79
N MET A 48 21.39 -5.43 -18.03
CA MET A 48 22.19 -6.31 -18.89
C MET A 48 22.35 -5.63 -20.25
N LEU A 49 23.40 -4.81 -20.39
CA LEU A 49 24.01 -4.59 -21.69
C LEU A 49 24.73 -5.88 -22.06
N SER A 50 24.23 -6.64 -23.04
CA SER A 50 25.08 -7.45 -23.90
C SER A 50 24.38 -7.67 -25.24
N ASN A 51 24.87 -6.89 -26.20
CA ASN A 51 24.89 -7.05 -27.65
C ASN A 51 24.33 -8.36 -28.27
N ASN A 52 23.70 -8.14 -29.42
CA ASN A 52 23.44 -9.07 -30.52
C ASN A 52 22.37 -10.16 -30.33
N GLY A 53 21.42 -10.14 -31.27
CA GLY A 53 20.82 -11.36 -31.81
C GLY A 53 19.35 -11.55 -31.45
N TYR A 54 18.49 -11.29 -32.44
CA TYR A 54 17.20 -11.93 -32.70
C TYR A 54 16.53 -12.68 -31.53
N GLY A 55 15.48 -12.09 -30.95
CA GLY A 55 14.60 -12.78 -30.02
C GLY A 55 13.26 -12.05 -29.88
N GLY A 56 12.18 -12.66 -30.39
CA GLY A 56 10.83 -12.10 -30.32
C GLY A 56 10.41 -11.82 -28.87
N ALA A 57 9.98 -10.58 -28.62
CA ALA A 57 9.50 -10.13 -27.32
C ALA A 57 8.14 -10.76 -27.00
N MET A 58 8.16 -11.88 -26.29
CA MET A 58 7.03 -12.34 -25.48
C MET A 58 7.03 -11.53 -24.16
N PRO A 59 5.91 -10.96 -23.70
CA PRO A 59 5.87 -10.27 -22.42
C PRO A 59 6.02 -11.31 -21.30
N LEU A 60 7.23 -11.41 -20.73
CA LEU A 60 7.54 -12.29 -19.60
C LEU A 60 7.05 -11.67 -18.27
N TRP A 61 5.75 -11.44 -18.14
CA TRP A 61 5.09 -11.21 -16.83
C TRP A 61 4.86 -12.57 -16.14
N ARG A 62 5.94 -13.31 -15.89
CA ARG A 62 5.90 -14.57 -15.15
C ARG A 62 6.50 -14.36 -13.76
N GLY A 63 5.62 -14.24 -12.77
CA GLY A 63 5.92 -14.47 -11.35
C GLY A 63 6.23 -13.23 -10.54
N VAL A 64 5.43 -12.99 -9.50
CA VAL A 64 5.77 -12.10 -8.39
C VAL A 64 7.10 -12.59 -7.79
N CYS A 65 8.10 -11.71 -7.65
CA CYS A 65 9.43 -12.12 -7.21
C CYS A 65 9.38 -12.73 -5.79
N ALA A 66 10.01 -13.89 -5.58
CA ALA A 66 10.12 -14.53 -4.26
C ALA A 66 10.69 -13.58 -3.18
N SER A 67 11.51 -12.60 -3.55
CA SER A 67 12.01 -11.54 -2.67
C SER A 67 10.91 -10.62 -2.14
N GLN A 68 9.88 -10.32 -2.94
CA GLN A 68 8.72 -9.51 -2.53
C GLN A 68 7.84 -10.31 -1.58
N LEU A 69 7.64 -11.61 -1.85
CA LEU A 69 6.94 -12.50 -0.95
C LEU A 69 7.64 -12.58 0.41
N ALA A 70 8.97 -12.73 0.39
CA ALA A 70 9.77 -12.76 1.60
C ALA A 70 9.76 -11.42 2.34
N SER A 71 9.87 -10.29 1.64
CA SER A 71 9.84 -8.96 2.26
C SER A 71 8.48 -8.64 2.85
N ALA A 72 7.38 -8.93 2.14
CA ALA A 72 6.03 -8.75 2.64
C ALA A 72 5.75 -9.66 3.85
N LYS A 73 6.15 -10.94 3.79
CA LYS A 73 6.04 -11.85 4.94
C LYS A 73 6.87 -11.38 6.14
N ALA A 74 8.08 -10.87 5.92
CA ALA A 74 8.94 -10.35 6.97
C ALA A 74 8.37 -9.05 7.57
N ALA A 75 7.86 -8.13 6.75
CA ALA A 75 7.18 -6.92 7.19
C ALA A 75 5.95 -7.26 8.04
N ARG A 76 5.10 -8.17 7.55
CA ARG A 76 3.94 -8.68 8.30
C ARG A 76 4.35 -9.30 9.64
N HIS A 77 5.37 -10.15 9.65
CA HIS A 77 5.88 -10.77 10.87
C HIS A 77 6.40 -9.72 11.87
N ARG A 78 7.09 -8.68 11.39
CA ARG A 78 7.55 -7.56 12.23
C ARG A 78 6.37 -6.77 12.83
N LEU A 79 5.34 -6.48 12.03
CA LEU A 79 4.13 -5.80 12.50
C LEU A 79 3.39 -6.62 13.57
N GLN A 80 3.26 -7.94 13.38
CA GLN A 80 2.63 -8.84 14.33
C GLN A 80 3.38 -8.94 15.67
N ARG A 81 4.71 -8.80 15.64
CA ARG A 81 5.57 -8.91 16.83
C ARG A 81 5.89 -7.56 17.47
N GLY A 82 5.32 -6.46 16.96
CA GLY A 82 5.65 -5.12 17.42
C GLY A 82 7.11 -4.72 17.18
N VAL A 83 7.80 -5.33 16.20
CA VAL A 83 9.19 -4.99 15.86
C VAL A 83 9.20 -3.79 14.91
N TRP A 84 9.70 -2.66 15.41
CA TRP A 84 9.54 -1.33 14.80
C TRP A 84 10.55 -1.00 13.72
N THR A 85 10.12 -0.21 12.73
CA THR A 85 10.99 0.78 12.07
C THR A 85 10.93 2.04 12.94
N SER A 86 12.07 2.66 13.23
CA SER A 86 12.08 3.86 14.07
C SER A 86 11.22 4.96 13.43
N VAL A 87 10.68 5.88 14.24
CA VAL A 87 9.83 7.00 13.79
C VAL A 87 10.46 7.77 12.62
N HIS A 88 11.80 7.83 12.57
CA HIS A 88 12.58 8.52 11.53
C HIS A 88 12.56 7.81 10.16
N PHE A 89 12.29 6.50 10.12
CA PHE A 89 12.13 5.73 8.87
C PHE A 89 10.64 5.47 8.54
N GLY A 90 9.75 6.13 9.27
CA GLY A 90 8.30 5.98 9.23
C GLY A 90 7.79 4.71 9.91
N ASP A 91 6.55 4.78 10.37
CA ASP A 91 5.86 3.71 11.10
C ASP A 91 4.60 3.31 10.35
N MET A 92 4.60 2.11 9.77
CA MET A 92 3.44 1.56 9.06
C MET A 92 2.20 1.45 9.97
N ARG A 93 2.35 1.17 11.27
CA ARG A 93 1.19 1.01 12.18
C ARG A 93 0.58 2.37 12.50
N GLY A 94 1.41 3.37 12.85
CA GLY A 94 0.97 4.74 13.04
C GLY A 94 0.28 5.32 11.80
N ALA A 95 0.86 5.08 10.61
CA ALA A 95 0.26 5.52 9.36
C ALA A 95 -1.08 4.83 9.07
N LEU A 96 -1.18 3.51 9.26
CA LEU A 96 -2.45 2.76 9.11
C LEU A 96 -3.53 3.27 10.08
N SER A 97 -3.18 3.47 11.35
CA SER A 97 -4.13 3.91 12.38
C SER A 97 -4.64 5.33 12.10
N ALA A 98 -3.76 6.23 11.66
CA ALA A 98 -4.15 7.57 11.25
C ALA A 98 -5.09 7.55 10.04
N CYS A 99 -4.76 6.76 9.00
CA CYS A 99 -5.61 6.58 7.82
C CYS A 99 -6.99 5.99 8.17
N GLU A 100 -7.05 4.95 9.00
CA GLU A 100 -8.31 4.33 9.44
C GLU A 100 -9.19 5.37 10.15
N ARG A 101 -8.60 6.16 11.05
CA ARG A 101 -9.34 7.20 11.76
C ARG A 101 -9.86 8.30 10.82
N LEU A 102 -9.07 8.69 9.80
CA LEU A 102 -9.49 9.65 8.77
C LEU A 102 -10.63 9.10 7.90
N ILE A 103 -10.61 7.80 7.56
CA ILE A 103 -11.69 7.12 6.84
C ILE A 103 -12.99 7.14 7.67
N LEU A 104 -12.91 6.85 8.98
CA LEU A 104 -14.07 6.87 9.87
C LEU A 104 -14.70 8.26 10.01
N LEU A 105 -13.87 9.31 9.93
CA LEU A 105 -14.34 10.70 9.91
C LEU A 105 -14.99 11.10 8.56
N LYS A 106 -14.96 10.22 7.55
CA LYS A 106 -15.48 10.45 6.18
C LYS A 106 -14.97 11.76 5.57
N HIS A 107 -13.71 12.10 5.87
CA HIS A 107 -13.14 13.39 5.50
C HIS A 107 -12.83 13.50 4.00
N ASP A 108 -12.21 12.47 3.42
CA ASP A 108 -11.80 12.45 2.01
C ASP A 108 -11.79 11.01 1.49
N PRO A 109 -12.39 10.70 0.33
CA PRO A 109 -12.28 9.38 -0.30
C PRO A 109 -10.83 8.96 -0.57
N LYS A 110 -9.90 9.90 -0.77
CA LYS A 110 -8.46 9.60 -1.00
C LYS A 110 -7.82 8.82 0.13
N GLU A 111 -8.35 8.90 1.35
CA GLU A 111 -7.83 8.13 2.48
C GLU A 111 -8.02 6.62 2.28
N LEU A 112 -9.01 6.18 1.49
CA LEU A 112 -9.24 4.77 1.16
C LEU A 112 -8.10 4.18 0.33
N ARG A 113 -7.62 4.91 -0.69
CA ARG A 113 -6.48 4.45 -1.51
C ARG A 113 -5.15 4.50 -0.74
N ASP A 114 -4.97 5.51 0.12
CA ASP A 114 -3.80 5.66 0.98
C ASP A 114 -3.73 4.49 1.98
N TYR A 115 -4.86 4.13 2.58
CA TYR A 115 -4.97 2.97 3.45
C TYR A 115 -4.69 1.65 2.71
N ALA A 116 -5.27 1.49 1.51
CA ALA A 116 -5.10 0.27 0.73
C ALA A 116 -3.65 0.01 0.30
N VAL A 117 -2.89 1.06 -0.08
CA VAL A 117 -1.48 0.87 -0.45
C VAL A 117 -0.61 0.51 0.76
N LEU A 118 -0.93 1.02 1.96
CA LEU A 118 -0.27 0.57 3.18
C LEU A 118 -0.58 -0.91 3.49
N LEU A 119 -1.84 -1.33 3.35
CA LEU A 119 -2.24 -2.74 3.52
C LEU A 119 -1.51 -3.66 2.54
N TYR A 120 -1.33 -3.24 1.30
CA TYR A 120 -0.55 -3.97 0.30
C TYR A 120 0.89 -4.25 0.78
N HIS A 121 1.57 -3.22 1.32
CA HIS A 121 2.94 -3.38 1.85
C HIS A 121 3.00 -4.23 3.12
N CYS A 122 1.91 -4.30 3.87
CA CYS A 122 1.75 -5.18 5.03
C CYS A 122 1.40 -6.63 4.65
N GLY A 123 1.12 -6.91 3.36
CA GLY A 123 0.73 -8.22 2.87
C GLY A 123 -0.75 -8.58 3.10
N TYR A 124 -1.60 -7.61 3.42
CA TYR A 124 -3.06 -7.75 3.52
C TYR A 124 -3.72 -7.47 2.17
N TYR A 125 -3.50 -8.38 1.21
CA TYR A 125 -3.85 -8.16 -0.19
C TYR A 125 -5.36 -8.16 -0.46
N GLU A 126 -6.11 -9.01 0.24
CA GLU A 126 -7.56 -9.11 0.07
C GLU A 126 -8.24 -7.84 0.57
N GLU A 127 -7.86 -7.38 1.75
CA GLU A 127 -8.35 -6.16 2.37
C GLU A 127 -7.96 -4.94 1.51
N ALA A 128 -6.70 -4.86 1.06
CA ALA A 128 -6.25 -3.80 0.17
C ALA A 128 -7.13 -3.70 -1.09
N LEU A 129 -7.47 -4.85 -1.71
CA LEU A 129 -8.32 -4.87 -2.90
C LEU A 129 -9.75 -4.42 -2.60
N GLN A 130 -10.31 -4.77 -1.43
CA GLN A 130 -11.64 -4.32 -1.02
C GLN A 130 -11.69 -2.79 -0.87
N PHE A 131 -10.70 -2.20 -0.19
CA PHE A 131 -10.63 -0.75 -0.01
C PHE A 131 -10.44 0.01 -1.35
N LEU A 132 -9.65 -0.52 -2.29
CA LEU A 132 -9.52 0.08 -3.62
C LEU A 132 -10.82 0.03 -4.42
N LYS A 133 -11.58 -1.06 -4.34
CA LYS A 133 -12.91 -1.15 -4.95
C LYS A 133 -13.87 -0.12 -4.35
N HIS A 134 -13.83 0.07 -3.03
CA HIS A 134 -14.63 1.11 -2.36
C HIS A 134 -14.23 2.52 -2.79
N TYR A 135 -12.93 2.79 -2.94
CA TYR A 135 -12.43 4.05 -3.50
C TYR A 135 -12.97 4.28 -4.92
N GLN A 136 -12.84 3.30 -5.82
CA GLN A 136 -13.31 3.40 -7.20
C GLN A 136 -14.83 3.65 -7.28
N ASN A 137 -15.63 2.97 -6.46
CA ASN A 137 -17.08 3.17 -6.42
C ASN A 137 -17.46 4.57 -5.93
N THR A 138 -16.76 5.07 -4.92
CA THR A 138 -16.98 6.42 -4.38
C THR A 138 -16.55 7.48 -5.40
N LYS A 139 -15.46 7.20 -6.13
CA LYS A 139 -14.98 8.07 -7.20
C LYS A 139 -15.92 8.08 -8.39
N GLN A 140 -16.52 6.98 -8.83
CA GLN A 140 -17.46 7.01 -9.98
C GLN A 140 -18.64 8.00 -9.79
N GLN A 141 -18.92 8.42 -8.54
CA GLN A 141 -19.91 9.43 -8.21
C GLN A 141 -19.38 10.88 -8.31
N THR A 142 -18.08 11.08 -8.48
CA THR A 142 -17.37 12.37 -8.59
C THR A 142 -16.53 12.39 -9.88
N CYS A 143 -16.59 13.46 -10.69
CA CYS A 143 -16.06 13.48 -12.07
C CYS A 143 -14.68 12.79 -12.27
N PRO A 144 -14.47 12.07 -13.39
CA PRO A 144 -13.25 11.34 -13.67
C PRO A 144 -12.12 12.30 -14.10
N ASP A 145 -11.32 12.78 -13.14
CA ASP A 145 -10.04 13.39 -13.47
C ASP A 145 -9.01 12.31 -13.79
N THR A 146 -8.36 12.42 -14.95
CA THR A 146 -7.22 11.60 -15.39
C THR A 146 -5.95 12.10 -14.68
N ASN A 147 -5.76 11.68 -13.43
CA ASN A 147 -4.60 12.04 -12.62
C ASN A 147 -3.62 10.86 -12.57
N ALA A 148 -2.30 11.11 -12.47
CA ALA A 148 -1.26 10.09 -12.33
C ALA A 148 -1.51 9.14 -11.15
N GLU A 149 -2.21 9.62 -10.12
CA GLU A 149 -2.65 8.81 -8.97
C GLU A 149 -3.62 7.70 -9.37
N GLU A 150 -4.45 7.91 -10.38
CA GLU A 150 -5.45 6.94 -10.82
C GLU A 150 -4.83 5.83 -11.63
N GLU A 151 -3.88 6.19 -12.51
CA GLU A 151 -3.05 5.21 -13.20
C GLU A 151 -2.30 4.33 -12.18
N ALA A 152 -1.80 4.92 -11.09
CA ALA A 152 -1.17 4.17 -10.01
C ALA A 152 -2.16 3.26 -9.24
N VAL A 153 -3.41 3.70 -9.01
CA VAL A 153 -4.48 2.86 -8.44
C VAL A 153 -4.78 1.66 -9.34
N GLU A 154 -4.97 1.89 -10.65
CA GLU A 154 -5.27 0.83 -11.62
C GLU A 154 -4.14 -0.21 -11.67
N LYS A 155 -2.89 0.25 -11.75
CA LYS A 155 -1.73 -0.64 -11.73
C LYS A 155 -1.63 -1.43 -10.43
N LEU A 156 -1.97 -0.83 -9.28
CA LEU A 156 -2.01 -1.52 -7.99
C LEU A 156 -3.11 -2.60 -7.96
N VAL A 157 -4.30 -2.31 -8.49
CA VAL A 157 -5.41 -3.28 -8.61
C VAL A 157 -5.01 -4.45 -9.50
N VAL A 158 -4.44 -4.19 -10.68
CA VAL A 158 -3.94 -5.24 -11.58
C VAL A 158 -2.94 -6.13 -10.85
N ARG A 159 -1.98 -5.53 -10.14
CA ARG A 159 -0.98 -6.26 -9.38
C ARG A 159 -1.57 -7.12 -8.26
N LEU A 160 -2.53 -6.59 -7.50
CA LEU A 160 -3.23 -7.33 -6.46
C LEU A 160 -3.98 -8.54 -7.03
N ASN A 161 -4.67 -8.38 -8.17
CA ASN A 161 -5.34 -9.48 -8.84
C ASN A 161 -4.35 -10.57 -9.27
N LEU A 162 -3.19 -10.19 -9.81
CA LEU A 162 -2.12 -11.15 -10.17
C LEU A 162 -1.61 -11.91 -8.94
N ILE A 163 -1.37 -11.23 -7.82
CA ILE A 163 -0.97 -11.86 -6.55
C ILE A 163 -2.04 -12.84 -6.06
N MET A 164 -3.31 -12.46 -6.13
CA MET A 164 -4.43 -13.32 -5.71
C MET A 164 -4.60 -14.57 -6.57
N MET A 165 -4.22 -14.50 -7.85
CA MET A 165 -4.23 -15.65 -8.75
C MET A 165 -3.07 -16.64 -8.49
N GLU A 166 -2.01 -16.22 -7.79
CA GLU A 166 -0.89 -17.08 -7.46
C GLU A 166 -1.15 -17.97 -6.23
N VAL A 167 -0.88 -19.28 -6.37
CA VAL A 167 -1.06 -20.27 -5.31
C VAL A 167 -0.06 -20.02 -4.18
N GLY A 168 -0.55 -19.77 -2.96
CA GLY A 168 0.29 -19.64 -1.76
C GLY A 168 0.32 -18.23 -1.13
N TRP A 169 -0.33 -17.25 -1.75
CA TRP A 169 -0.53 -15.91 -1.18
C TRP A 169 -1.83 -15.79 -0.38
N SER A 170 -2.86 -16.57 -0.75
CA SER A 170 -4.19 -16.61 -0.12
C SER A 170 -4.32 -17.56 1.06
N LYS A 171 -3.30 -18.40 1.35
CA LYS A 171 -3.31 -19.28 2.53
C LYS A 171 -3.02 -18.45 3.78
N GLN A 172 -4.05 -17.78 4.27
CA GLN A 172 -4.14 -17.28 5.62
C GLN A 172 -4.04 -18.47 6.59
N PRO A 173 -3.13 -18.51 7.57
CA PRO A 173 -3.48 -19.16 8.82
C PRO A 173 -4.60 -18.34 9.45
N GLU A 174 -5.68 -19.00 9.88
CA GLU A 174 -6.80 -18.40 10.61
C GLU A 174 -6.31 -17.75 11.91
N TYR A 175 -5.76 -16.55 11.84
CA TYR A 175 -5.46 -15.68 12.97
C TYR A 175 -6.16 -14.35 12.74
N ARG A 176 -7.49 -14.41 12.60
CA ARG A 176 -8.32 -13.27 12.95
C ARG A 176 -8.00 -12.93 14.41
N ASN A 177 -7.63 -11.68 14.68
CA ASN A 177 -7.57 -11.01 15.99
C ASN A 177 -6.20 -10.63 16.61
N ILE A 178 -5.04 -10.85 15.98
CA ILE A 178 -3.77 -10.38 16.61
C ILE A 178 -3.55 -8.87 16.44
N LEU A 179 -4.00 -8.26 15.34
CA LEU A 179 -3.93 -6.80 15.18
C LEU A 179 -4.87 -6.03 16.12
N PHE A 180 -5.91 -6.70 16.64
CA PHE A 180 -6.98 -6.08 17.44
C PHE A 180 -6.85 -6.34 18.95
N ASN A 181 -5.96 -7.23 19.38
CA ASN A 181 -5.62 -7.39 20.80
C ASN A 181 -4.57 -6.35 21.23
N ASN A 182 -4.89 -5.07 21.08
CA ASN A 182 -4.15 -3.97 21.71
C ASN A 182 -4.65 -3.79 23.15
N SER A 183 -4.51 -4.83 23.97
CA SER A 183 -4.69 -4.74 25.42
C SER A 183 -3.42 -4.28 26.15
N GLU A 184 -2.37 -3.87 25.42
CA GLU A 184 -1.21 -3.22 26.02
C GLU A 184 -1.25 -1.70 25.81
N PRO A 185 -1.06 -0.90 26.88
CA PRO A 185 -1.21 0.55 26.83
C PRO A 185 0.15 1.22 26.55
N TRP A 186 0.33 1.72 25.33
CA TRP A 186 1.24 2.84 25.03
C TRP A 186 1.00 3.34 23.61
#